data_AF-A0A2K4ILV7-F1
#
_entry.id   AF-A0A2K4ILV7-F1
#
_cell.length_a   1.000
_cell.length_b   1.000
_cell.length_c   1.000
_cell.angle_alpha   90.00
_cell.angle_beta   90.00
_cell.angle_gamma   90.00
#
_symmetry.space_group_name_H-M   'P 1'
#
loop_
_entity.id
_entity.type
_entity.pdbx_description
1 polymer ?
#
loop_
_entity_poly.entity_id
_entity_poly.type
_entity_poly.pdbx_seq_one_letter_code
_entity_poly.pdbx_strand_id
1 'polypeptide(L)'
;MRCEAVVSVEQGILQTVPAPDGGAYKEYVLTERGKALQTVIVALSQWGGEFMYAPGEPGSVMVDAKHRQPIRKLELMAADGRVLAPEDGATRLAVEH
;
A
#
# COMPACT_ATOMS: atom_id res chain seq x y z
N MET A 1 -12.23 -14.27 -14.95
CA MET A 1 -11.61 -13.46 -13.87
C MET A 1 -10.22 -14.02 -13.64
N ARG A 2 -9.25 -13.68 -14.50
CA ARG A 2 -7.88 -14.22 -14.42
C ARG A 2 -7.11 -13.30 -13.49
N CYS A 3 -6.71 -13.87 -12.36
CA CYS A 3 -6.19 -13.22 -11.17
C CYS A 3 -5.07 -12.20 -11.48
N GLU A 4 -5.17 -11.06 -10.82
CA GLU A 4 -4.22 -9.95 -10.71
C GLU A 4 -2.83 -10.34 -10.16
N ALA A 5 -2.57 -11.65 -9.97
CA ALA A 5 -1.37 -12.18 -9.32
C ALA A 5 -0.11 -12.20 -10.22
N VAL A 6 -0.26 -12.15 -11.55
CA VAL A 6 0.89 -12.24 -12.48
C VAL A 6 1.72 -10.95 -12.51
N VAL A 7 1.09 -9.79 -12.35
CA VAL A 7 1.76 -8.47 -12.40
C VAL A 7 2.80 -8.30 -11.27
N SER A 8 2.66 -9.02 -10.16
CA SER A 8 3.44 -8.79 -8.94
C SER A 8 4.77 -9.57 -8.87
N VAL A 9 4.85 -10.76 -9.47
CA VAL A 9 6.10 -11.56 -9.48
C VAL A 9 7.05 -11.08 -10.57
N GLU A 10 6.53 -10.78 -11.77
CA GLU A 10 7.34 -10.31 -12.90
C GLU A 10 7.97 -8.93 -12.63
N GLN A 11 7.31 -8.10 -11.82
CA GLN A 11 7.85 -6.82 -11.36
C GLN A 11 8.66 -6.94 -10.06
N GLY A 12 8.84 -8.15 -9.53
CA GLY A 12 9.63 -8.41 -8.33
C GLY A 12 9.07 -7.75 -7.07
N ILE A 13 7.75 -7.57 -6.96
CA ILE A 13 7.04 -7.09 -5.76
C ILE A 13 6.78 -8.26 -4.80
N LEU A 14 6.41 -9.42 -5.36
CA LEU A 14 6.26 -10.68 -4.66
C LEU A 14 7.32 -11.68 -5.15
N GLN A 15 7.85 -12.48 -4.23
CA GLN A 15 8.64 -13.65 -4.56
C GLN A 15 7.94 -14.91 -4.05
N THR A 16 8.06 -15.98 -4.83
CA THR A 16 7.52 -17.29 -4.49
C THR A 16 8.53 -18.04 -3.64
N VAL A 17 8.14 -18.45 -2.43
CA VAL A 17 8.92 -19.35 -1.60
C VAL A 17 8.22 -20.71 -1.48
N PRO A 18 8.97 -21.83 -1.36
CA PRO A 18 8.37 -23.13 -1.07
C PRO A 18 7.56 -23.04 0.22
N ALA A 19 6.40 -23.69 0.28
CA ALA A 19 5.65 -23.75 1.53
C ALA A 19 6.53 -24.39 2.63
N PRO A 20 6.51 -23.86 3.86
CA PRO A 20 7.32 -24.38 4.98
C PRO A 20 7.07 -25.86 5.29
N ASP A 21 5.90 -26.38 4.91
CA ASP A 21 5.46 -27.76 5.11
C ASP A 21 5.77 -28.69 3.92
N GLY A 22 6.43 -28.19 2.87
CA GLY A 22 6.74 -28.96 1.66
C GLY A 22 5.51 -29.32 0.82
N GLY A 23 4.35 -28.70 1.10
CA GLY A 23 3.13 -28.88 0.34
C GLY A 23 3.25 -28.32 -1.10
N ALA A 24 2.32 -28.71 -1.97
CA ALA A 24 2.25 -28.21 -3.34
C ALA A 24 1.91 -26.70 -3.43
N TYR A 25 1.64 -26.06 -2.29
CA TYR A 25 1.34 -24.64 -2.21
C TYR A 25 2.64 -23.83 -2.22
N LYS A 26 2.55 -22.67 -2.85
CA LYS A 26 3.63 -21.69 -2.95
C LYS A 26 3.22 -20.49 -2.12
N GLU A 27 4.06 -20.10 -1.17
CA GLU A 27 3.83 -18.86 -0.43
C GLU A 27 4.38 -17.67 -1.21
N TYR A 28 3.69 -16.54 -1.12
CA TYR A 28 4.12 -15.28 -1.70
C TYR A 28 4.56 -14.35 -0.58
N VAL A 29 5.83 -13.97 -0.59
CA VAL A 29 6.36 -12.98 0.36
C VAL A 29 6.73 -11.71 -0.37
N LEU A 30 6.51 -10.56 0.27
CA LEU A 30 6.94 -9.27 -0.28
C LEU A 30 8.47 -9.22 -0.34
N THR A 31 8.99 -8.82 -1.50
CA THR A 31 10.40 -8.43 -1.65
C THR A 31 10.65 -7.08 -0.99
N GLU A 32 11.89 -6.60 -0.93
CA GLU A 32 12.18 -5.22 -0.50
C GLU A 32 11.46 -4.18 -1.37
N ARG A 33 11.36 -4.43 -2.69
CA ARG A 33 10.58 -3.58 -3.61
C ARG A 33 9.09 -3.61 -3.27
N GLY A 34 8.55 -4.77 -2.90
CA GLY A 34 7.16 -4.89 -2.46
C GLY A 34 6.89 -4.22 -1.12
N LYS A 35 7.83 -4.33 -0.16
CA LYS A 35 7.75 -3.62 1.13
C LYS A 35 7.79 -2.10 0.94
N ALA A 36 8.53 -1.60 -0.06
CA ALA A 36 8.55 -0.18 -0.38
C ALA A 36 7.17 0.37 -0.82
N LEU A 37 6.24 -0.50 -1.24
CA LEU A 37 4.86 -0.11 -1.57
C LEU A 37 3.95 0.01 -0.34
N GLN A 38 4.45 -0.24 0.87
CA GLN A 38 3.64 -0.17 2.09
C GLN A 38 2.86 1.14 2.20
N THR A 39 3.49 2.28 1.90
CA THR A 39 2.83 3.60 1.93
C THR A 39 1.69 3.70 0.93
N VAL A 40 1.83 3.12 -0.27
CA VAL A 40 0.78 3.10 -1.29
C VAL A 40 -0.42 2.26 -0.81
N ILE A 41 -0.15 1.11 -0.19
CA ILE A 41 -1.20 0.23 0.37
C ILE A 41 -1.95 0.94 1.50
N VAL A 42 -1.24 1.65 2.38
CA VAL A 42 -1.87 2.46 3.45
C VAL A 42 -2.76 3.55 2.84
N ALA A 43 -2.29 4.26 1.82
CA ALA A 43 -3.08 5.31 1.15
C ALA A 43 -4.39 4.75 0.56
N LEU A 44 -4.31 3.63 -0.15
CA LEU A 44 -5.48 2.96 -0.73
C LEU A 44 -6.44 2.44 0.36
N SER A 45 -5.91 1.90 1.45
CA SER A 45 -6.73 1.43 2.58
C SER A 45 -7.49 2.58 3.25
N GLN A 46 -6.85 3.73 3.43
CA GLN A 46 -7.50 4.91 4.01
C GLN A 46 -8.57 5.49 3.07
N TRP A 47 -8.29 5.58 1.77
CA TRP A 47 -9.28 5.96 0.77
C TRP A 47 -10.48 5.00 0.77
N GLY A 48 -10.24 3.68 0.75
CA GLY A 48 -11.31 2.68 0.82
C GLY A 48 -12.16 2.82 2.09
N GLY A 49 -11.51 3.05 3.24
CA GLY A 49 -12.19 3.31 4.50
C GLY A 49 -13.11 4.54 4.48
N GLU A 50 -12.76 5.56 3.72
CA GLU A 50 -13.53 6.81 3.63
C GLU A 50 -14.71 6.72 2.64
N PHE A 51 -14.58 5.93 1.57
CA PHE A 51 -15.52 5.97 0.45
C PHE A 51 -16.27 4.65 0.15
N MET A 52 -15.85 3.52 0.71
CA MET A 52 -16.36 2.20 0.30
C MET A 52 -17.29 1.53 1.30
N TYR A 53 -17.55 2.14 2.46
CA TYR A 53 -18.45 1.59 3.46
C TYR A 53 -19.70 2.47 3.59
N ALA A 54 -20.87 1.83 3.68
CA ALA A 54 -22.10 2.54 4.02
C ALA A 54 -22.12 2.95 5.50
N PRO A 55 -22.86 4.00 5.88
CA PRO A 55 -23.04 4.37 7.28
C PRO A 55 -23.55 3.18 8.12
N GLY A 56 -22.80 2.80 9.16
CA GLY A 56 -23.14 1.69 10.06
C GLY A 56 -22.71 0.29 9.57
N GLU A 57 -22.09 0.19 8.40
CA GLU A 57 -21.52 -1.05 7.90
C GLU A 57 -20.20 -1.38 8.62
N PRO A 58 -19.98 -2.64 9.07
CA PRO A 58 -18.70 -3.05 9.60
C PRO A 58 -17.59 -2.94 8.55
N GLY A 59 -16.63 -2.04 8.79
CA GLY A 59 -15.46 -1.84 7.93
C GLY A 59 -14.17 -2.41 8.51
N SER A 60 -13.11 -2.36 7.70
CA SER A 60 -11.74 -2.68 8.13
C SER A 60 -10.90 -1.41 8.20
N VAL A 61 -10.03 -1.31 9.22
CA VAL A 61 -9.07 -0.23 9.37
C VAL A 61 -7.66 -0.79 9.51
N MET A 62 -6.70 -0.19 8.82
CA MET A 62 -5.29 -0.56 8.96
C MET A 62 -4.72 0.02 10.25
N VAL A 63 -4.08 -0.84 11.03
CA VAL A 63 -3.52 -0.50 12.35
C VAL A 63 -2.01 -0.71 12.38
N ASP A 64 -1.34 0.01 13.26
CA ASP A 64 0.05 -0.26 13.57
C ASP A 64 0.17 -1.63 14.27
N ALA A 65 1.19 -2.41 13.92
CA ALA A 65 1.31 -3.79 14.40
C ALA A 65 1.61 -3.88 15.91
N LYS A 66 2.20 -2.83 16.51
CA LYS A 66 2.71 -2.85 17.89
C LYS A 66 1.64 -2.45 18.91
N HIS A 67 0.96 -1.35 18.65
CA HIS A 67 -0.02 -0.72 19.54
C HIS A 67 -1.46 -0.95 19.09
N ARG A 68 -1.66 -1.53 17.90
CA ARG A 68 -2.98 -1.88 17.34
C ARG A 68 -3.90 -0.68 17.19
N GLN A 69 -3.33 0.52 17.06
CA GLN A 69 -4.04 1.75 16.83
C GLN A 69 -4.14 2.05 15.33
N PRO A 70 -5.21 2.71 14.86
CA PRO A 70 -5.31 3.13 13.47
C PRO A 70 -4.10 3.94 13.03
N ILE A 71 -3.59 3.64 11.83
CA ILE A 71 -2.52 4.44 11.22
C ILE A 71 -3.08 5.84 10.92
N ARG A 72 -2.33 6.88 11.32
CA ARG A 72 -2.71 8.28 11.07
C ARG A 72 -2.95 8.52 9.57
N LYS A 73 -3.94 9.38 9.24
CA LYS A 73 -4.21 9.80 7.86
C LYS A 73 -2.93 10.34 7.22
N LEU A 74 -2.62 9.87 6.01
CA LEU A 74 -1.47 10.35 5.27
C LEU A 74 -1.67 11.83 4.88
N GLU A 75 -0.62 12.61 5.06
CA GLU A 75 -0.56 14.02 4.71
C GLU A 75 0.54 14.21 3.66
N LEU A 76 0.23 14.94 2.58
CA LEU A 76 1.27 15.40 1.66
C LEU A 76 2.01 16.55 2.32
N MET A 77 3.33 16.44 2.44
CA MET A 77 4.16 17.48 3.04
C MET A 77 5.17 18.01 2.02
N ALA A 78 5.28 19.32 1.93
CA ALA A 78 6.33 19.99 1.19
C ALA A 78 7.68 19.83 1.91
N ALA A 79 8.77 20.03 1.17
CA ALA A 79 10.13 20.00 1.73
C ALA A 79 10.35 21.06 2.83
N ASP A 80 9.56 22.13 2.83
CA ASP A 80 9.58 23.19 3.86
C ASP A 80 8.68 22.86 5.08
N GLY A 81 8.05 21.68 5.12
CA GLY A 81 7.23 21.20 6.23
C GLY A 81 5.76 21.64 6.19
N ARG A 82 5.33 22.42 5.19
CA ARG A 82 3.90 22.75 5.02
C ARG A 82 3.12 21.52 4.57
N VAL A 83 1.89 21.40 5.05
CA VAL A 83 0.91 20.44 4.51
C VAL A 83 0.40 20.97 3.16
N LEU A 84 0.33 20.09 2.17
CA LEU A 84 -0.12 20.38 0.82
C LEU A 84 -1.56 19.90 0.62
N ALA A 85 -2.39 20.77 0.04
CA ALA A 85 -3.66 20.40 -0.53
C ALA A 85 -3.45 19.68 -1.89
N PRO A 86 -4.44 18.91 -2.39
CA PRO A 86 -4.34 18.25 -3.69
C PRO A 86 -3.98 19.20 -4.84
N GLU A 87 -4.50 20.43 -4.82
CA GLU A 87 -4.25 21.49 -5.80
C GLU A 87 -2.85 22.13 -5.73
N ASP A 88 -2.10 21.93 -4.65
CA ASP A 88 -0.73 22.47 -4.50
C ASP A 88 0.31 21.64 -5.28
N GLY A 89 -0.06 20.44 -5.76
CA GLY A 89 0.80 19.55 -6.50
C GLY A 89 0.98 19.98 -7.96
N ALA A 90 2.22 20.11 -8.41
CA ALA A 90 2.55 20.35 -9.82
C ALA A 90 3.62 19.38 -10.32
N THR A 91 3.50 18.96 -11.58
CA THR A 91 4.50 18.10 -12.22
C THR A 91 5.61 18.95 -12.84
N ARG A 92 6.85 18.76 -12.37
CA ARG A 92 8.03 19.31 -13.03
C ARG A 92 8.54 18.31 -14.06
N LEU A 93 8.62 18.73 -15.32
CA LEU A 93 9.15 17.93 -16.42
C LEU A 93 10.67 18.12 -16.57
N ALA A 94 11.33 17.18 -17.27
CA ALA A 94 12.76 17.21 -17.60
C ALA A 94 13.69 17.34 -16.37
N VAL A 95 13.45 16.52 -15.35
CA VAL A 95 14.33 16.40 -14.18
C VAL A 95 15.32 15.25 -14.43
N GLU A 96 16.63 15.55 -14.40
CA GLU A 96 17.68 14.52 -14.41
C GLU A 96 17.61 13.70 -13.10
N HIS A 97 17.70 12.38 -13.23
CA HIS A 97 17.62 11.42 -12.12
C HIS A 97 19.00 10.82 -11.85
#